data_AF-A0A258IRU7-F1
#
_entry.id   AF-A0A258IRU7-F1
#
_cell.length_a   1.000
_cell.length_b   1.000
_cell.length_c   1.000
_cell.angle_alpha   90.00
_cell.angle_beta   90.00
_cell.angle_gamma   90.00
#
_symmetry.space_group_name_H-M   'P 1'
#
loop_
_entity.id
_entity.type
_entity.pdbx_description
1 polymer ?
#
loop_
_entity_poly.entity_id
_entity_poly.type
_entity_poly.pdbx_seq_one_letter_code
_entity_poly.pdbx_strand_id
1 'polypeptide(L)' 'MAKLQPLQSFSLQETEDGYRLLVSAIGGDTLYVSITAEQMDDIIDSLELATGGEDDVAGEGDEDEGEF' A
#
# COMPACT_ATOMS: atom_id res chain seq x y z
N MET A 1 21.63 -11.80 2.13
CA MET A 1 20.30 -11.18 2.03
C MET A 1 19.43 -11.81 3.10
N ALA A 2 18.66 -11.01 3.84
CA ALA A 2 17.72 -11.54 4.82
C ALA A 2 16.66 -12.39 4.08
N LYS A 3 16.35 -13.57 4.61
CA LYS A 3 15.31 -14.43 4.05
C LYS A 3 13.96 -13.75 4.31
N LEU A 4 13.23 -13.40 3.26
CA LEU A 4 11.90 -12.82 3.38
C LEU A 4 10.97 -13.83 4.06
N GLN A 5 10.34 -13.40 5.14
CA GLN A 5 9.36 -14.20 5.87
C GLN A 5 7.94 -13.73 5.50
N PRO A 6 6.97 -14.64 5.37
CA PRO A 6 5.61 -14.26 5.02
C PRO A 6 4.99 -13.41 6.12
N LEU A 7 4.16 -12.44 5.72
CA LEU A 7 3.45 -11.57 6.65
C LEU A 7 2.45 -12.39 7.47
N GLN A 8 2.49 -12.25 8.79
CA GLN A 8 1.52 -12.85 9.72
C GLN A 8 0.43 -11.86 10.09
N SER A 9 0.81 -10.63 10.44
CA SER A 9 -0.11 -9.61 10.91
C SER A 9 0.35 -8.24 10.45
N PHE A 10 -0.62 -7.46 10.00
CA PHE A 10 -0.48 -6.06 9.66
C PHE A 10 -1.65 -5.31 10.29
N SER A 11 -1.34 -4.29 11.09
CA SER A 11 -2.35 -3.49 11.76
C SER A 11 -1.89 -2.06 11.87
N LEU A 12 -2.85 -1.15 11.76
CA LEU A 12 -2.65 0.27 11.92
C LEU A 12 -3.51 0.76 13.09
N GLN A 13 -2.92 1.58 13.95
CA GLN A 13 -3.58 2.18 15.09
C GLN A 13 -3.35 3.69 15.10
N GLU A 14 -4.41 4.48 15.23
CA GLU A 14 -4.30 5.93 15.48
C GLU A 14 -3.87 6.18 16.94
N THR A 15 -3.04 7.20 17.12
CA THR A 15 -2.43 7.61 18.39
C THR A 15 -2.44 9.14 18.49
N GLU A 16 -2.10 9.68 19.66
CA GLU A 16 -2.09 11.13 19.90
C GLU A 16 -1.11 11.90 19.00
N ASP A 17 -0.04 11.24 18.54
CA ASP A 17 1.02 11.83 17.72
C ASP A 17 0.98 11.39 16.23
N GLY A 18 -0.09 10.71 15.78
CA GLY A 18 -0.21 10.18 14.43
C GLY A 18 -0.61 8.71 14.43
N TYR A 19 0.11 7.85 13.70
CA TYR A 19 -0.24 6.43 13.55
C TYR A 19 0.88 5.50 14.02
N ARG A 20 0.48 4.31 14.46
CA ARG A 20 1.37 3.20 14.78
C ARG A 20 1.08 2.02 13.87
N LEU A 21 2.09 1.62 13.11
CA LEU A 21 2.07 0.45 12.25
C LEU A 21 2.67 -0.75 12.99
N LEU A 22 1.93 -1.85 13.02
CA LEU A 22 2.39 -3.15 13.51
C LEU A 22 2.59 -4.07 12.31
N VAL A 23 3.82 -4.58 12.16
CA VAL A 23 4.18 -5.55 11.13
C VAL A 23 4.78 -6.77 11.81
N SER A 24 4.17 -7.94 11.63
CA SER A 24 4.70 -9.21 12.14
C SER A 24 4.83 -10.20 11.00
N ALA A 25 5.96 -10.91 10.96
CA ALA A 25 6.18 -12.00 10.01
C ALA A 25 6.02 -13.37 10.71
N ILE A 26 5.62 -14.39 9.98
CA ILE A 26 5.45 -15.74 10.52
C ILE A 26 6.81 -16.28 10.96
N GLY A 27 6.96 -16.46 12.27
CA GLY A 27 8.20 -16.94 12.88
C GLY A 27 9.32 -15.90 12.95
N GLY A 28 9.00 -14.63 12.74
CA GLY A 28 9.92 -13.49 12.87
C GLY A 28 9.51 -12.53 13.99
N ASP A 29 10.35 -11.53 14.24
CA ASP A 29 10.07 -10.48 15.21
C ASP A 29 8.96 -9.53 14.73
N THR A 30 8.21 -8.98 15.69
CA THR A 30 7.25 -7.92 15.44
C THR A 30 7.94 -6.56 15.42
N LEU A 31 7.68 -5.77 14.38
CA LEU A 31 8.11 -4.39 14.25
C LEU A 31 6.95 -3.45 14.56
N TYR A 32 7.20 -2.46 15.41
CA TYR A 32 6.32 -1.34 15.66
C TYR A 32 6.96 -0.07 15.11
N VAL A 33 6.26 0.63 14.22
CA VAL A 33 6.73 1.86 13.61
C VAL A 33 5.74 2.97 13.90
N SER A 34 6.21 4.07 14.49
CA SER A 34 5.42 5.30 14.58
C SER A 34 5.61 6.09 13.29
N ILE A 35 4.50 6.51 12.68
CA ILE A 35 4.47 7.27 11.43
C ILE A 35 3.53 8.45 11.59
N THR A 36 3.81 9.54 10.89
CA THR A 36 2.89 10.69 10.82
C THR A 36 1.74 10.41 9.85
N ALA A 37 0.74 11.30 9.82
CA ALA A 37 -0.34 11.22 8.82
C ALA A 37 0.21 11.35 7.39
N GLU A 38 1.11 12.31 7.14
CA GLU A 38 1.73 12.50 5.81
C GLU A 38 2.49 11.25 5.35
N GLN A 39 3.23 10.59 6.27
CA GLN A 39 3.95 9.36 5.94
C GLN A 39 3.00 8.17 5.71
N MET A 40 1.82 8.18 6.31
CA MET A 40 0.82 7.17 6.05
C MET A 40 0.27 7.30 4.62
N ASP A 41 0.02 8.53 4.16
CA ASP A 41 -0.41 8.80 2.79
C ASP A 41 0.65 8.32 1.78
N ASP A 42 1.94 8.67 1.98
CA ASP A 42 3.05 8.18 1.16
C ASP A 42 3.12 6.63 1.09
N ILE A 43 2.83 5.95 2.21
CA ILE A 43 2.80 4.48 2.26
C ILE A 43 1.63 3.94 1.43
N ILE A 44 0.45 4.55 1.52
CA ILE A 44 -0.72 4.14 0.74
C ILE A 44 -0.44 4.31 -0.76
N ASP A 45 0.04 5.48 -1.18
CA ASP A 45 0.42 5.74 -2.58
C ASP A 45 1.42 4.69 -3.10
N SER A 46 2.43 4.37 -2.29
CA SER A 46 3.44 3.36 -2.63
C SER A 46 2.84 1.95 -2.75
N LEU A 47 1.88 1.61 -1.89
CA LEU A 47 1.18 0.33 -1.93
C LEU A 47 0.27 0.23 -3.16
N GLU A 48 -0.50 1.28 -3.45
CA GLU A 48 -1.37 1.34 -4.62
C GLU A 48 -0.57 1.18 -5.91
N LEU A 49 0.54 1.92 -6.05
CA LEU A 49 1.48 1.78 -7.15
C LEU A 49 2.02 0.34 -7.28
N ALA A 50 2.40 -0.27 -6.15
CA ALA A 50 2.98 -1.62 -6.14
C ALA A 50 1.95 -2.73 -6.45
N THR A 51 0.69 -2.54 -6.08
CA THR A 51 -0.40 -3.47 -6.42
C THR A 51 -0.84 -3.39 -7.88
N GLY A 52 -0.23 -2.48 -8.65
CA GLY A 52 -0.62 -2.22 -10.02
C GLY A 52 -1.90 -1.40 -10.04
N GLY A 53 -1.86 -0.24 -9.38
CA GLY A 53 -2.90 0.78 -9.51
C GLY A 53 -3.25 0.91 -10.99
N GLU A 54 -4.43 0.42 -11.36
CA GLU A 54 -5.07 0.66 -12.62
C GLU A 54 -5.34 2.16 -12.68
N ASP A 55 -4.32 2.91 -13.08
CA ASP A 55 -4.51 4.09 -13.91
C ASP A 55 -5.21 3.58 -15.17
N ASP A 56 -6.53 3.44 -15.07
CA ASP A 56 -7.41 3.57 -16.22
C ASP A 56 -7.14 4.98 -16.75
N VAL A 57 -6.13 5.05 -17.60
CA VAL A 57 -5.67 6.24 -18.30
C VAL A 57 -6.91 6.92 -18.86
N ALA A 58 -7.28 8.04 -18.25
CA ALA A 58 -8.20 8.97 -18.84
C ALA A 58 -7.54 9.58 -20.08
N GLY A 59 -7.80 8.99 -21.25
CA GLY A 59 -7.66 9.67 -22.54
C GLY A 59 -6.94 8.89 -23.64
N GLU A 60 -7.75 8.29 -24.52
CA GLU A 60 -7.71 8.33 -26.00
C GLU A 60 -8.98 7.54 -26.40
N GLY A 61 -10.13 8.17 -26.68
CA GLY A 61 -10.28 8.92 -27.92
C GLY A 61 -10.24 8.00 -29.13
N ASP A 62 -10.96 6.87 -29.12
CA ASP A 62 -11.17 6.05 -30.33
C ASP A 62 -12.65 6.10 -30.71
N GLU A 63 -12.91 7.08 -31.58
CA GLU A 63 -14.08 7.19 -32.42
C GLU A 63 -14.04 6.05 -33.44
N ASP A 64 -14.63 4.88 -33.16
CA ASP A 64 -14.83 3.86 -34.21
C ASP A 64 -16.33 3.62 -34.44
N GLU A 65 -16.81 4.37 -35.43
CA GLU A 65 -17.96 4.06 -36.27
C GLU A 65 -17.81 2.66 -36.90
N GLY A 66 -18.87 1.83 -36.85
CA GLY A 66 -18.99 0.68 -37.75
C GLY A 66 -19.64 -0.54 -37.10
N GLU A 67 -20.91 -0.80 -37.37
CA GLU A 67 -21.37 -1.71 -38.43
C GLU A 67 -21.53 -3.19 -37.98
N PHE A 68 -22.75 -3.57 -37.59
CA PHE A 68 -23.62 -4.59 -38.23
C PHE A 68 -24.68 -5.14 -37.26
#